data_AF-A0A7C5HSX7-F1
#
_entry.id   AF-A0A7C5HSX7-F1
#
_cell.length_a   1.000
_cell.length_b   1.000
_cell.length_c   1.000
_cell.angle_alpha   90.00
_cell.angle_beta   90.00
_cell.angle_gamma   90.00
#
_symmetry.space_group_name_H-M   'P 1'
#
loop_
_entity.id
_entity.type
_entity.pdbx_description
1 polymer ?
#
loop_
_entity_poly.entity_id
_entity_poly.type
_entity_poly.pdbx_seq_one_letter_code
_entity_poly.pdbx_strand_id
1 'polypeptide(L)'
;MRICKNRKASSIYILIFLTAFTLLIDRELQASDSKGVFLTSYTEKHQKAFHMLIPKGWKDEGGMISSGIQWNVVDLVENNIRFRVSSPDGKSFFGWYPRFYFQDPQSFSRSSGGILQPQIGQVLNGCWVYPFLNVAEYVQYIVFGQLAGNEFQNPRIIGNVVHAPELKPFVPQIATRYDYGYVNFECRINGTPMTGRIYSINYDIQGQIWSTVGTFGWVAPQSRRGHDERLMEICIRSFRLNPVWIARAAAAAQQRARQYHQVIQDMQRIDREISRNRAQTKSDIQEEFYKVITEQIETYDSTTGSKQYLPMYNHAYTDGQGNYFLRDYDDGTVPFENASEWRKLKIVNRNE
;
A
#
# COMPACT_ATOMS: atom_id res chain seq x y z
N MET A 1 -6.09 -58.65 37.77
CA MET A 1 -6.68 -59.45 36.68
C MET A 1 -6.13 -58.91 35.35
N ARG A 2 -5.23 -59.68 34.69
CA ARG A 2 -4.61 -59.56 33.34
C ARG A 2 -4.28 -58.14 32.83
N ILE A 3 -3.05 -57.62 32.77
CA ILE A 3 -1.76 -58.11 32.19
C ILE A 3 -1.93 -58.95 30.91
N CYS A 4 -1.58 -58.37 29.76
CA CYS A 4 -0.96 -59.13 28.67
C CYS A 4 0.12 -58.29 27.96
N LYS A 5 1.36 -58.76 28.09
CA LYS A 5 2.54 -58.45 27.28
C LYS A 5 2.51 -59.32 26.02
N ASN A 6 3.04 -58.83 24.89
CA ASN A 6 3.90 -59.59 23.96
C ASN A 6 4.60 -58.58 23.03
N ARG A 7 5.91 -58.32 23.14
CA ARG A 7 7.10 -59.08 22.69
C ARG A 7 7.26 -59.21 21.16
N LYS A 8 8.18 -58.37 20.65
CA LYS A 8 9.38 -58.61 19.79
C LYS A 8 9.29 -59.43 18.48
N ALA A 9 10.17 -59.00 17.56
CA ALA A 9 10.58 -59.51 16.23
C ALA A 9 9.68 -59.02 15.08
N SER A 10 10.18 -58.35 14.04
CA SER A 10 11.33 -58.75 13.23
C SER A 10 12.15 -57.57 12.68
N SER A 11 13.46 -57.67 12.81
CA SER A 11 14.44 -57.00 11.95
C SER A 11 14.67 -57.84 10.68
N ILE A 12 15.25 -57.19 9.65
CA ILE A 12 15.93 -57.74 8.46
C ILE A 12 15.09 -57.60 7.17
N TYR A 13 15.77 -57.09 6.12
CA TYR A 13 15.32 -56.68 4.78
C TYR A 13 14.63 -55.29 4.79
N ILE A 14 15.25 -54.18 4.38
CA ILE A 14 15.86 -53.90 3.08
C ILE A 14 17.00 -52.89 3.29
N LEU A 15 18.22 -53.44 3.38
CA LEU A 15 19.44 -52.79 2.93
C LEU A 15 19.49 -53.09 1.42
N ILE A 16 19.90 -52.13 0.58
CA ILE A 16 19.85 -52.10 -0.91
C ILE A 16 18.71 -51.20 -1.43
N PHE A 17 18.88 -49.89 -1.26
CA PHE A 17 18.44 -48.85 -2.23
C PHE A 17 19.15 -47.51 -1.94
N LEU A 18 20.43 -47.57 -1.56
CA LEU A 18 21.24 -46.37 -1.25
C LEU A 18 22.54 -46.28 -2.08
N THR A 19 22.66 -47.08 -3.15
CA THR A 19 23.91 -47.18 -3.94
C THR A 19 23.71 -47.02 -5.45
N ALA A 20 22.54 -46.60 -5.92
CA ALA A 20 22.29 -46.42 -7.36
C ALA A 20 21.88 -44.98 -7.78
N PHE A 21 21.66 -44.05 -6.84
CA PHE A 21 21.36 -42.65 -7.19
C PHE A 21 22.57 -41.71 -7.04
N THR A 22 23.68 -42.21 -6.51
CA THR A 22 24.92 -41.44 -6.32
C THR A 22 25.84 -41.47 -7.54
N LEU A 23 25.61 -42.35 -8.52
CA LEU A 23 26.52 -42.57 -9.66
C LEU A 23 26.06 -41.92 -10.98
N LEU A 24 24.96 -41.16 -10.97
CA LEU A 24 24.45 -40.43 -12.15
C LEU A 24 24.53 -38.90 -12.02
N ILE A 25 25.10 -38.39 -10.92
CA ILE A 25 25.41 -36.95 -10.73
C ILE A 25 26.89 -36.65 -10.99
N ASP A 26 27.75 -37.67 -11.06
CA ASP A 26 29.22 -37.51 -11.06
C ASP A 26 29.86 -37.25 -12.43
N ARG A 27 29.10 -37.00 -13.50
CA ARG A 27 29.67 -36.77 -14.85
C ARG A 27 29.47 -35.38 -15.46
N GLU A 28 28.79 -34.46 -14.78
CA GLU A 28 28.67 -33.05 -15.23
C GLU A 28 29.29 -32.01 -14.30
N LEU A 29 29.97 -32.44 -13.24
CA LEU A 29 30.82 -31.56 -12.41
C LEU A 29 32.29 -31.66 -12.83
N GLN A 30 32.56 -31.36 -14.10
CA GLN A 30 33.93 -31.05 -14.51
C GLN A 30 34.32 -29.66 -14.00
N ALA A 31 35.20 -29.67 -13.01
CA ALA A 31 36.16 -28.63 -12.64
C ALA A 31 35.62 -27.21 -12.39
N SER A 32 35.17 -26.97 -11.15
CA SER A 32 35.30 -25.67 -10.51
C SER A 32 35.95 -25.87 -9.15
N ASP A 33 37.10 -25.22 -8.96
CA ASP A 33 37.99 -25.19 -7.80
C ASP A 33 37.20 -25.08 -6.47
N SER A 34 36.87 -26.21 -5.82
CA SER A 34 35.93 -26.24 -4.69
C SER A 34 36.60 -25.90 -3.35
N LYS A 35 37.06 -24.66 -3.21
CA LYS A 35 37.53 -24.10 -1.92
C LYS A 35 36.41 -23.84 -0.90
N GLY A 36 35.18 -24.25 -1.20
CA GLY A 36 34.00 -23.97 -0.37
C GLY A 36 33.67 -22.48 -0.30
N VAL A 37 32.56 -22.13 0.37
CA VAL A 37 32.17 -20.74 0.63
C VAL A 37 32.15 -20.49 2.12
N PHE A 38 32.95 -19.53 2.58
CA PHE A 38 32.95 -19.10 3.99
C PHE A 38 31.79 -18.14 4.25
N LEU A 39 30.95 -18.46 5.23
CA LEU A 39 29.90 -17.59 5.74
C LEU A 39 30.35 -16.96 7.06
N THR A 40 30.07 -15.67 7.23
CA THR A 40 30.36 -14.92 8.45
C THR A 40 29.07 -14.44 9.09
N SER A 41 28.99 -14.55 10.42
CA SER A 41 27.89 -13.95 11.18
C SER A 41 27.99 -12.43 11.10
N TYR A 42 26.94 -11.81 10.57
CA TYR A 42 26.75 -10.38 10.46
C TYR A 42 25.76 -9.90 11.52
N THR A 43 26.04 -8.76 12.13
CA THR A 43 25.10 -8.02 12.98
C THR A 43 24.84 -6.67 12.32
N GLU A 44 23.57 -6.32 12.19
CA GLU A 44 23.12 -5.06 11.58
C GLU A 44 23.78 -3.85 12.27
N LYS A 45 24.31 -2.92 11.46
CA LYS A 45 25.26 -1.89 11.92
C LYS A 45 24.62 -0.72 12.66
N HIS A 46 23.37 -0.36 12.36
CA HIS A 46 22.74 0.86 12.87
C HIS A 46 22.10 0.64 14.24
N GLN A 47 21.24 -0.36 14.35
CA GLN A 47 20.43 -0.61 15.53
C GLN A 47 20.76 -1.94 16.22
N LYS A 48 21.61 -2.78 15.61
CA LYS A 48 21.87 -4.16 16.05
C LYS A 48 20.57 -4.96 16.14
N ALA A 49 19.66 -4.67 15.21
CA ALA A 49 18.27 -5.16 15.24
C ALA A 49 18.12 -6.60 14.76
N PHE A 50 19.04 -7.08 13.94
CA PHE A 50 19.06 -8.45 13.46
C PHE A 50 20.50 -8.95 13.26
N HIS A 51 20.60 -10.27 13.13
CA HIS A 51 21.81 -10.96 12.71
C HIS A 51 21.48 -11.96 11.61
N MET A 52 22.46 -12.25 10.77
CA MET A 52 22.36 -13.27 9.73
C MET A 52 23.74 -13.72 9.26
N LEU A 53 23.80 -14.80 8.49
CA LEU A 53 25.00 -15.19 7.75
C LEU A 53 25.08 -14.39 6.46
N ILE A 54 26.28 -13.92 6.14
CA ILE A 54 26.63 -13.33 4.84
C ILE A 54 27.88 -14.01 4.28
N PRO A 55 28.04 -14.17 2.95
CA PRO A 55 29.26 -14.74 2.41
C PRO A 55 30.44 -13.78 2.57
N LYS A 56 31.61 -14.33 2.92
CA LYS A 56 32.82 -13.54 3.13
C LYS A 56 33.17 -12.74 1.87
N GLY A 57 33.41 -11.44 2.03
CA GLY A 57 33.77 -10.54 0.94
C GLY A 57 32.57 -9.94 0.19
N TRP A 58 31.33 -10.31 0.52
CA TRP A 58 30.14 -9.65 -0.01
C TRP A 58 29.91 -8.32 0.71
N LYS A 59 29.37 -7.35 -0.02
CA LYS A 59 29.14 -6.00 0.48
C LYS A 59 27.72 -5.89 1.04
N ASP A 60 27.58 -5.44 2.29
CA ASP A 60 26.29 -5.13 2.90
C ASP A 60 25.97 -3.62 2.81
N GLU A 61 24.70 -3.30 2.57
CA GLU A 61 24.17 -1.93 2.47
C GLU A 61 22.81 -1.83 3.17
N GLY A 62 22.59 -0.72 3.88
CA GLY A 62 21.35 -0.46 4.62
C GLY A 62 21.31 -1.19 5.97
N GLY A 63 20.11 -1.52 6.44
CA GLY A 63 19.88 -2.17 7.73
C GLY A 63 18.47 -1.95 8.26
N MET A 64 18.36 -1.80 9.57
CA MET A 64 17.11 -1.41 10.23
C MET A 64 17.03 0.12 10.23
N ILE A 65 16.43 0.67 9.19
CA ILE A 65 16.38 2.10 8.90
C ILE A 65 15.01 2.46 8.35
N SER A 66 14.57 3.71 8.51
CA SER A 66 13.30 4.14 7.94
C SER A 66 13.25 3.93 6.42
N SER A 67 12.04 3.90 5.85
CA SER A 67 11.85 3.81 4.40
C SER A 67 12.59 4.90 3.59
N GLY A 68 13.00 6.01 4.23
CA GLY A 68 13.67 7.14 3.60
C GLY A 68 12.70 8.08 2.86
N ILE A 69 11.40 7.85 2.99
CA ILE A 69 10.35 8.61 2.31
C ILE A 69 9.51 9.37 3.35
N GLN A 70 9.48 10.69 3.23
CA GLN A 70 8.82 11.58 4.21
C GLN A 70 7.31 11.34 4.35
N TRP A 71 6.63 10.97 3.26
CA TRP A 71 5.19 10.78 3.29
C TRP A 71 4.75 9.48 3.95
N ASN A 72 5.63 8.49 4.13
CA ASN A 72 5.29 7.21 4.77
C ASN A 72 5.19 7.39 6.30
N VAL A 73 4.31 8.29 6.74
CA VAL A 73 4.14 8.67 8.16
C VAL A 73 3.48 7.58 8.99
N VAL A 74 2.87 6.58 8.34
CA VAL A 74 2.31 5.36 8.98
C VAL A 74 3.42 4.33 9.27
N ASP A 75 4.66 4.61 8.88
CA ASP A 75 5.90 3.94 9.36
C ASP A 75 6.16 4.29 10.85
N LEU A 76 5.12 4.12 11.68
CA LEU A 76 5.01 4.51 13.09
C LEU A 76 5.88 3.68 14.03
N VAL A 77 6.75 2.82 13.49
CA VAL A 77 7.69 2.04 14.27
C VAL A 77 8.99 1.95 13.47
N GLU A 78 10.11 2.26 14.12
CA GLU A 78 11.51 2.22 13.66
C GLU A 78 12.00 0.81 13.24
N ASN A 79 11.12 0.01 12.64
CA ASN A 79 11.25 -1.40 12.34
C ASN A 79 11.19 -1.69 10.83
N ASN A 80 11.52 -0.70 10.00
CA ASN A 80 11.59 -0.90 8.56
C ASN A 80 12.96 -1.48 8.20
N ILE A 81 12.97 -2.51 7.34
CA ILE A 81 14.21 -3.15 6.90
C ILE A 81 14.39 -2.78 5.44
N ARG A 82 15.44 -2.01 5.17
CA ARG A 82 15.96 -1.79 3.83
C ARG A 82 17.39 -2.26 3.84
N PHE A 83 17.62 -3.48 3.37
CA PHE A 83 18.90 -4.15 3.50
C PHE A 83 19.24 -4.92 2.24
N ARG A 84 20.48 -4.85 1.79
CA ARG A 84 20.99 -5.56 0.61
C ARG A 84 22.38 -6.09 0.89
N VAL A 85 22.66 -7.29 0.40
CA VAL A 85 24.00 -7.87 0.35
C VAL A 85 24.29 -8.26 -1.09
N SER A 86 25.42 -7.77 -1.63
CA SER A 86 25.82 -7.94 -3.02
C SER A 86 27.14 -8.69 -3.15
N SER A 87 27.25 -9.53 -4.16
CA SER A 87 28.48 -10.24 -4.52
C SER A 87 29.61 -9.26 -4.89
N PRO A 88 30.90 -9.68 -4.82
CA PRO A 88 32.03 -8.79 -5.13
C PRO A 88 31.99 -8.21 -6.54
N ASP A 89 31.42 -8.93 -7.50
CA ASP A 89 31.22 -8.47 -8.87
C ASP A 89 29.92 -7.67 -9.08
N GLY A 90 29.12 -7.48 -8.01
CA GLY A 90 27.87 -6.74 -8.02
C GLY A 90 26.72 -7.39 -8.80
N LYS A 91 26.90 -8.61 -9.31
CA LYS A 91 25.92 -9.25 -10.20
C LYS A 91 24.84 -10.03 -9.46
N SER A 92 25.16 -10.60 -8.30
CA SER A 92 24.18 -11.32 -7.47
C SER A 92 23.94 -10.57 -6.19
N PHE A 93 22.70 -10.53 -5.73
CA PHE A 93 22.36 -9.89 -4.47
C PHE A 93 21.10 -10.47 -3.85
N PHE A 94 20.99 -10.30 -2.54
CA PHE A 94 19.79 -10.64 -1.78
C PHE A 94 19.52 -9.58 -0.73
N GLY A 95 18.30 -9.55 -0.21
CA GLY A 95 17.95 -8.55 0.78
C GLY A 95 16.47 -8.39 1.06
N TRP A 96 16.15 -7.32 1.78
CA TRP A 96 14.81 -6.90 2.18
C TRP A 96 14.50 -5.56 1.55
N TYR A 97 13.32 -5.50 0.94
CA TYR A 97 12.73 -4.28 0.45
C TYR A 97 12.03 -3.55 1.61
N PRO A 98 12.03 -2.20 1.60
CA PRO A 98 11.34 -1.43 2.61
C PRO A 98 9.84 -1.71 2.57
N ARG A 99 9.24 -1.71 3.76
CA ARG A 99 7.81 -1.86 3.97
C ARG A 99 7.09 -0.53 3.81
N PHE A 100 5.89 -0.60 3.25
CA PHE A 100 4.94 0.51 3.14
C PHE A 100 3.57 0.09 3.64
N TYR A 101 2.74 1.06 3.99
CA TYR A 101 1.32 0.85 4.22
C TYR A 101 0.52 1.28 3.01
N PHE A 102 -0.57 0.56 2.82
CA PHE A 102 -1.44 0.72 1.68
C PHE A 102 -2.87 0.88 2.17
N GLN A 103 -3.66 1.63 1.42
CA GLN A 103 -5.06 1.85 1.73
C GLN A 103 -5.91 1.49 0.52
N ASP A 104 -6.95 0.69 0.77
CA ASP A 104 -7.86 0.24 -0.27
C ASP A 104 -8.72 1.42 -0.75
N PRO A 105 -8.73 1.77 -2.04
CA PRO A 105 -9.55 2.87 -2.55
C PRO A 105 -11.05 2.68 -2.24
N GLN A 106 -11.53 1.44 -2.16
CA GLN A 106 -12.91 1.15 -1.79
C GLN A 106 -13.21 1.42 -0.32
N SER A 107 -12.21 1.44 0.57
CA SER A 107 -12.43 1.83 1.97
C SER A 107 -12.74 3.34 2.05
N PHE A 108 -12.02 4.17 1.28
CA PHE A 108 -12.26 5.61 1.18
C PHE A 108 -13.57 5.96 0.48
N SER A 109 -13.87 5.30 -0.63
CA SER A 109 -15.15 5.51 -1.32
C SER A 109 -16.32 5.22 -0.38
N ARG A 110 -16.26 4.12 0.39
CA ARG A 110 -17.31 3.81 1.39
C ARG A 110 -17.35 4.81 2.54
N SER A 111 -16.22 5.15 3.15
CA SER A 111 -16.18 6.05 4.31
C SER A 111 -16.58 7.50 3.96
N SER A 112 -16.38 7.91 2.71
CA SER A 112 -16.75 9.23 2.20
C SER A 112 -18.13 9.27 1.53
N GLY A 113 -18.88 8.16 1.50
CA GLY A 113 -20.17 8.10 0.80
C GLY A 113 -20.08 8.26 -0.72
N GLY A 114 -18.98 7.81 -1.32
CA GLY A 114 -18.70 7.85 -2.77
C GLY A 114 -18.02 9.13 -3.26
N ILE A 115 -17.70 10.06 -2.34
CA ILE A 115 -17.19 11.40 -2.65
C ILE A 115 -15.68 11.39 -2.94
N LEU A 116 -14.90 10.63 -2.18
CA LEU A 116 -13.48 10.45 -2.41
C LEU A 116 -13.25 9.20 -3.25
N GLN A 117 -12.72 9.41 -4.46
CA GLN A 117 -12.33 8.36 -5.39
C GLN A 117 -10.83 8.46 -5.65
N PRO A 118 -9.99 8.08 -4.67
CA PRO A 118 -8.55 8.20 -4.82
C PRO A 118 -8.06 7.26 -5.93
N GLN A 119 -7.10 7.74 -6.72
CA GLN A 119 -6.57 6.96 -7.84
C GLN A 119 -5.47 6.01 -7.34
N ILE A 120 -5.37 4.85 -8.00
CA ILE A 120 -4.32 3.87 -7.71
C ILE A 120 -2.94 4.52 -7.92
N GLY A 121 -2.02 4.29 -6.99
CA GLY A 121 -0.67 4.85 -7.02
C GLY A 121 -0.52 6.22 -6.36
N GLN A 122 -1.62 6.89 -5.99
CA GLN A 122 -1.56 8.11 -5.18
C GLN A 122 -1.13 7.81 -3.75
N VAL A 123 -0.71 8.85 -3.02
CA VAL A 123 -0.47 8.79 -1.58
C VAL A 123 -1.58 9.56 -0.88
N LEU A 124 -2.20 8.94 0.11
CA LEU A 124 -3.24 9.57 0.93
C LEU A 124 -3.04 9.14 2.39
N ASN A 125 -3.07 10.10 3.31
CA ASN A 125 -2.87 9.87 4.76
C ASN A 125 -1.58 9.08 5.09
N GLY A 126 -0.56 9.22 4.25
CA GLY A 126 0.72 8.53 4.37
C GLY A 126 0.72 7.06 3.97
N CYS A 127 -0.34 6.59 3.32
CA CYS A 127 -0.45 5.27 2.72
C CYS A 127 -0.44 5.40 1.19
N TRP A 128 0.11 4.40 0.50
CA TRP A 128 -0.10 4.24 -0.93
C TRP A 128 -1.52 3.73 -1.21
N VAL A 129 -2.19 4.29 -2.21
CA VAL A 129 -3.53 3.87 -2.60
C VAL A 129 -3.44 2.69 -3.55
N TYR A 130 -3.70 1.50 -3.03
CA TYR A 130 -3.81 0.25 -3.77
C TYR A 130 -4.85 -0.65 -3.11
N PRO A 131 -5.67 -1.39 -3.89
CA PRO A 131 -6.49 -2.45 -3.31
C PRO A 131 -5.57 -3.49 -2.66
N PHE A 132 -6.12 -4.34 -1.79
CA PHE A 132 -5.33 -5.44 -1.26
C PHE A 132 -4.83 -6.34 -2.41
N LEU A 133 -3.51 -6.47 -2.52
CA LEU A 133 -2.85 -7.26 -3.55
C LEU A 133 -2.44 -8.63 -3.01
N ASN A 134 -2.64 -9.68 -3.80
CA ASN A 134 -2.02 -10.98 -3.54
C ASN A 134 -0.49 -10.92 -3.78
N VAL A 135 0.24 -12.00 -3.50
CA VAL A 135 1.71 -12.02 -3.62
C VAL A 135 2.19 -11.68 -5.04
N ALA A 136 1.59 -12.26 -6.08
CA ALA A 136 2.01 -12.00 -7.46
C ALA A 136 1.72 -10.55 -7.87
N GLU A 137 0.53 -10.04 -7.57
CA GLU A 137 0.13 -8.67 -7.85
C GLU A 137 1.02 -7.66 -7.12
N TYR A 138 1.32 -7.91 -5.85
CA TYR A 138 2.21 -7.05 -5.07
C TYR A 138 3.61 -7.00 -5.66
N VAL A 139 4.17 -8.16 -6.04
CA VAL A 139 5.49 -8.20 -6.69
C VAL A 139 5.45 -7.47 -8.04
N GLN A 140 4.41 -7.68 -8.84
CA GLN A 140 4.27 -7.05 -10.15
C GLN A 140 4.13 -5.53 -10.07
N TYR A 141 3.24 -5.02 -9.22
CA TYR A 141 2.91 -3.59 -9.20
C TYR A 141 3.82 -2.78 -8.27
N ILE A 142 4.15 -3.34 -7.10
CA ILE A 142 4.92 -2.61 -6.09
C ILE A 142 6.40 -2.89 -6.24
N VAL A 143 6.81 -4.16 -6.22
CA VAL A 143 8.25 -4.48 -6.25
C VAL A 143 8.85 -4.11 -7.60
N PHE A 144 8.30 -4.63 -8.69
CA PHE A 144 8.81 -4.32 -10.03
C PHE A 144 8.50 -2.90 -10.49
N GLY A 145 7.31 -2.37 -10.16
CA GLY A 145 6.92 -1.03 -10.61
C GLY A 145 7.56 0.11 -9.81
N GLN A 146 7.53 0.01 -8.47
CA GLN A 146 7.88 1.14 -7.60
C GLN A 146 9.27 0.98 -6.96
N LEU A 147 9.57 -0.21 -6.42
CA LEU A 147 10.78 -0.40 -5.61
C LEU A 147 12.02 -0.73 -6.44
N ALA A 148 11.85 -1.45 -7.54
CA ALA A 148 12.91 -1.90 -8.43
C ALA A 148 12.70 -1.45 -9.88
N GLY A 149 11.78 -0.51 -10.15
CA GLY A 149 11.43 -0.09 -11.51
C GLY A 149 12.58 0.51 -12.32
N ASN A 150 13.56 1.11 -11.64
CA ASN A 150 14.77 1.63 -12.29
C ASN A 150 15.90 0.60 -12.39
N GLU A 151 15.80 -0.53 -11.68
CA GLU A 151 16.84 -1.55 -11.60
C GLU A 151 16.53 -2.75 -12.50
N PHE A 152 15.27 -3.23 -12.46
CA PHE A 152 14.82 -4.38 -13.22
C PHE A 152 14.24 -3.94 -14.56
N GLN A 153 14.91 -4.32 -15.64
CA GLN A 153 14.45 -4.10 -17.00
C GLN A 153 13.57 -5.29 -17.42
N ASN A 154 12.34 -5.01 -17.85
CA ASN A 154 11.35 -6.00 -18.30
C ASN A 154 11.15 -7.21 -17.36
N PRO A 155 10.90 -6.98 -16.06
CA PRO A 155 10.71 -8.09 -15.12
C PRO A 155 9.42 -8.84 -15.42
N ARG A 156 9.48 -10.17 -15.29
CA ARG A 156 8.35 -11.07 -15.54
C ARG A 156 8.33 -12.22 -14.54
N ILE A 157 7.18 -12.42 -13.88
CA ILE A 157 6.93 -13.59 -13.01
C ILE A 157 6.89 -14.86 -13.86
N ILE A 158 7.49 -15.93 -13.33
CA ILE A 158 7.58 -17.25 -13.97
C ILE A 158 6.86 -18.27 -13.11
N GLY A 159 5.93 -18.97 -13.76
CA GLY A 159 5.07 -19.95 -13.10
C GLY A 159 4.05 -19.28 -12.17
N ASN A 160 3.50 -20.10 -11.29
CA ASN A 160 2.51 -19.67 -10.31
C ASN A 160 3.18 -19.26 -8.99
N VAL A 161 2.42 -18.54 -8.15
CA VAL A 161 2.81 -18.31 -6.76
C VAL A 161 3.03 -19.66 -6.07
N VAL A 162 4.14 -19.78 -5.36
CA VAL A 162 4.42 -20.94 -4.52
C VAL A 162 4.12 -20.57 -3.08
N HIS A 163 3.17 -21.27 -2.48
CA HIS A 163 2.90 -21.14 -1.05
C HIS A 163 4.07 -21.72 -0.25
N ALA A 164 4.60 -20.92 0.67
CA ALA A 164 5.68 -21.28 1.57
C ALA A 164 5.12 -21.40 3.00
N PRO A 165 4.73 -22.61 3.46
CA PRO A 165 4.09 -22.80 4.76
C PRO A 165 4.93 -22.28 5.94
N GLU A 166 6.26 -22.23 5.78
CA GLU A 166 7.17 -21.67 6.78
C GLU A 166 6.93 -20.17 7.04
N LEU A 167 6.25 -19.46 6.13
CA LEU A 167 5.91 -18.04 6.31
C LEU A 167 4.63 -17.82 7.11
N LYS A 168 3.76 -18.84 7.19
CA LYS A 168 2.46 -18.73 7.86
C LYS A 168 2.55 -18.25 9.32
N PRO A 169 3.51 -18.70 10.15
CA PRO A 169 3.64 -18.24 11.54
C PRO A 169 3.93 -16.75 11.69
N PHE A 170 4.41 -16.07 10.63
CA PHE A 170 4.70 -14.64 10.66
C PHE A 170 3.48 -13.78 10.29
N VAL A 171 2.41 -14.38 9.78
CA VAL A 171 1.16 -13.66 9.50
C VAL A 171 0.56 -13.17 10.82
N PRO A 172 0.26 -11.87 10.99
CA PRO A 172 -0.34 -11.36 12.21
C PRO A 172 -1.70 -12.02 12.50
N GLN A 173 -1.93 -12.44 13.74
CA GLN A 173 -3.18 -13.11 14.14
C GLN A 173 -4.41 -12.21 13.99
N ILE A 174 -4.21 -10.89 14.03
CA ILE A 174 -5.26 -9.88 13.85
C ILE A 174 -5.71 -9.71 12.39
N ALA A 175 -4.97 -10.28 11.43
CA ALA A 175 -5.27 -10.13 10.02
C ALA A 175 -6.51 -10.96 9.65
N THR A 176 -7.48 -10.32 9.03
CA THR A 176 -8.70 -10.95 8.49
C THR A 176 -8.51 -11.41 7.04
N ARG A 177 -7.60 -10.77 6.31
CA ARG A 177 -7.19 -11.12 4.94
C ARG A 177 -5.68 -11.13 4.87
N TYR A 178 -5.12 -12.19 4.28
CA TYR A 178 -3.69 -12.33 4.09
C TYR A 178 -3.38 -13.20 2.88
N ASP A 179 -2.18 -13.05 2.33
CA ASP A 179 -1.59 -13.95 1.35
C ASP A 179 -0.08 -14.03 1.59
N TYR A 180 0.52 -15.19 1.33
CA TYR A 180 1.95 -15.40 1.58
C TYR A 180 2.53 -16.48 0.69
N GLY A 181 3.80 -16.33 0.38
CA GLY A 181 4.54 -17.24 -0.47
C GLY A 181 5.66 -16.53 -1.20
N TYR A 182 6.02 -17.07 -2.35
CA TYR A 182 6.99 -16.44 -3.24
C TYR A 182 6.64 -16.62 -4.70
N VAL A 183 7.24 -15.78 -5.52
CA VAL A 183 7.27 -15.91 -6.97
C VAL A 183 8.72 -15.99 -7.45
N ASN A 184 8.97 -16.81 -8.46
CA ASN A 184 10.20 -16.72 -9.23
C ASN A 184 9.99 -15.75 -10.39
N PHE A 185 11.05 -15.11 -10.85
CA PHE A 185 10.97 -14.17 -11.95
C PHE A 185 12.25 -14.16 -12.79
N GLU A 186 12.14 -13.58 -13.98
CA GLU A 186 13.27 -13.19 -14.82
C GLU A 186 13.22 -11.68 -15.06
N CYS A 187 14.38 -11.07 -15.24
CA CYS A 187 14.51 -9.69 -15.68
C CYS A 187 15.86 -9.49 -16.39
N ARG A 188 16.15 -8.26 -16.78
CA ARG A 188 17.50 -7.84 -17.16
C ARG A 188 18.00 -6.77 -16.21
N ILE A 189 19.29 -6.81 -15.90
CA ILE A 189 19.99 -5.72 -15.21
C ILE A 189 21.19 -5.37 -16.06
N ASN A 190 21.23 -4.11 -16.55
CA ASN A 190 22.29 -3.64 -17.46
C ASN A 190 22.52 -4.59 -18.65
N GLY A 191 21.42 -5.08 -19.25
CA GLY A 191 21.47 -6.02 -20.37
C GLY A 191 21.79 -7.48 -20.03
N THR A 192 22.22 -7.80 -18.80
CA THR A 192 22.50 -9.17 -18.36
C THR A 192 21.19 -9.88 -18.01
N PRO A 193 20.91 -11.08 -18.54
CA PRO A 193 19.76 -11.88 -18.12
C PRO A 193 19.89 -12.35 -16.68
N MET A 194 18.89 -12.02 -15.87
CA MET A 194 18.83 -12.31 -14.45
C MET A 194 17.60 -13.16 -14.15
N THR A 195 17.70 -13.93 -13.07
CA THR A 195 16.57 -14.60 -12.44
C THR A 195 16.58 -14.32 -10.95
N GLY A 196 15.42 -14.38 -10.33
CA GLY A 196 15.31 -14.16 -8.91
C GLY A 196 14.07 -14.81 -8.31
N ARG A 197 13.98 -14.66 -7.00
CA ARG A 197 12.83 -15.05 -6.19
C ARG A 197 12.51 -13.93 -5.22
N ILE A 198 11.22 -13.61 -5.09
CA ILE A 198 10.73 -12.65 -4.10
C ILE A 198 9.68 -13.35 -3.24
N TYR A 199 9.91 -13.32 -1.94
CA TYR A 199 9.01 -13.70 -0.87
C TYR A 199 8.22 -12.48 -0.40
N SER A 200 6.94 -12.68 -0.11
CA SER A 200 6.12 -11.65 0.52
C SER A 200 5.10 -12.28 1.47
N ILE A 201 4.74 -11.51 2.50
CA ILE A 201 3.68 -11.84 3.46
C ILE A 201 2.77 -10.61 3.53
N ASN A 202 1.67 -10.65 2.80
CA ASN A 202 0.71 -9.56 2.67
C ASN A 202 -0.41 -9.78 3.69
N TYR A 203 -0.81 -8.74 4.40
CA TYR A 203 -1.86 -8.84 5.41
C TYR A 203 -2.62 -7.52 5.55
N ASP A 204 -3.89 -7.61 5.90
CA ASP A 204 -4.72 -6.45 6.20
C ASP A 204 -4.69 -6.12 7.70
N ILE A 205 -5.09 -4.89 8.00
CA ILE A 205 -5.28 -4.38 9.34
C ILE A 205 -6.71 -3.84 9.39
N GLN A 206 -7.60 -4.65 9.98
CA GLN A 206 -9.00 -4.31 10.21
C GLN A 206 -9.77 -3.93 8.92
N GLY A 207 -9.36 -4.46 7.76
CA GLY A 207 -9.98 -4.17 6.46
C GLY A 207 -9.90 -2.72 5.99
N GLN A 208 -9.11 -1.85 6.66
CA GLN A 208 -8.99 -0.43 6.30
C GLN A 208 -7.68 -0.14 5.56
N ILE A 209 -6.58 -0.64 6.10
CA ILE A 209 -5.24 -0.55 5.52
C ILE A 209 -4.64 -1.94 5.42
N TRP A 210 -3.61 -2.11 4.61
CA TRP A 210 -2.87 -3.35 4.50
C TRP A 210 -1.39 -3.06 4.34
N SER A 211 -0.55 -4.06 4.60
CA SER A 211 0.90 -3.93 4.55
C SER A 211 1.55 -5.29 4.30
N THR A 212 2.87 -5.32 4.30
CA THR A 212 3.65 -6.57 4.30
C THR A 212 4.37 -6.74 5.64
N VAL A 213 4.47 -7.98 6.12
CA VAL A 213 5.34 -8.27 7.29
C VAL A 213 6.80 -8.13 6.88
N GLY A 214 7.12 -8.60 5.67
CA GLY A 214 8.41 -8.43 5.04
C GLY A 214 8.31 -8.82 3.57
N THR A 215 9.11 -8.11 2.76
CA THR A 215 9.30 -8.39 1.34
C THR A 215 10.80 -8.59 1.13
N PHE A 216 11.21 -9.78 0.72
CA PHE A 216 12.64 -10.12 0.64
C PHE A 216 12.90 -11.15 -0.44
N GLY A 217 14.14 -11.28 -0.86
CA GLY A 217 14.45 -12.16 -1.98
C GLY A 217 15.89 -12.10 -2.42
N TRP A 218 16.15 -12.71 -3.57
CA TRP A 218 17.46 -12.77 -4.19
C TRP A 218 17.34 -12.66 -5.72
N VAL A 219 18.43 -12.20 -6.33
CA VAL A 219 18.61 -12.06 -7.78
C VAL A 219 20.02 -12.52 -8.15
N ALA A 220 20.14 -13.29 -9.22
CA ALA A 220 21.41 -13.78 -9.74
C ALA A 220 21.41 -13.84 -11.28
N PRO A 221 22.58 -13.77 -11.93
CA PRO A 221 22.70 -14.04 -13.35
C PRO A 221 22.17 -15.43 -13.68
N GLN A 222 21.48 -15.59 -14.80
CA GLN A 222 20.94 -16.88 -15.21
C GLN A 222 22.02 -17.96 -15.27
N SER A 223 23.24 -17.59 -15.68
CA SER A 223 24.40 -18.49 -15.76
C SER A 223 24.92 -19.00 -14.40
N ARG A 224 24.60 -18.31 -13.30
CA ARG A 224 25.03 -18.68 -11.94
C ARG A 224 23.90 -19.10 -11.02
N ARG A 225 22.66 -19.17 -11.52
CA ARG A 225 21.45 -19.41 -10.74
C ARG A 225 21.64 -20.52 -9.71
N GLY A 226 22.05 -21.72 -10.14
CA GLY A 226 22.09 -22.89 -9.24
C GLY A 226 23.02 -22.72 -8.03
N HIS A 227 24.20 -22.11 -8.23
CA HIS A 227 25.15 -21.87 -7.15
C HIS A 227 24.70 -20.71 -6.24
N ASP A 228 24.36 -19.57 -6.85
CA ASP A 228 24.08 -18.35 -6.11
C ASP A 228 22.74 -18.41 -5.36
N GLU A 229 21.71 -19.04 -5.96
CA GLU A 229 20.42 -19.31 -5.30
C GLU A 229 20.65 -20.04 -3.98
N ARG A 230 21.39 -21.16 -4.01
CA ARG A 230 21.65 -21.98 -2.82
C ARG A 230 22.36 -21.19 -1.73
N LEU A 231 23.36 -20.40 -2.10
CA LEU A 231 24.14 -19.59 -1.16
C LEU A 231 23.26 -18.51 -0.51
N MET A 232 22.50 -17.77 -1.30
CA MET A 232 21.68 -16.65 -0.82
C MET A 232 20.46 -17.13 -0.01
N GLU A 233 19.84 -18.26 -0.38
CA GLU A 233 18.75 -18.88 0.39
C GLU A 233 19.19 -19.26 1.81
N ILE A 234 20.40 -19.82 1.97
CA ILE A 234 20.96 -20.12 3.29
C ILE A 234 21.13 -18.84 4.11
N CYS A 235 21.63 -17.77 3.47
CA CYS A 235 21.80 -16.47 4.12
C CYS A 235 20.44 -15.90 4.58
N ILE A 236 19.44 -15.86 3.70
CA ILE A 236 18.09 -15.39 4.03
C ILE A 236 17.48 -16.20 5.19
N ARG A 237 17.57 -17.54 5.13
CA ARG A 237 16.99 -18.43 6.17
C ARG A 237 17.70 -18.32 7.52
N SER A 238 18.94 -17.83 7.55
CA SER A 238 19.69 -17.56 8.77
C SER A 238 19.30 -16.25 9.47
N PHE A 239 18.47 -15.41 8.85
CA PHE A 239 18.02 -14.15 9.42
C PHE A 239 17.30 -14.34 10.75
N ARG A 240 17.70 -13.59 11.77
CA ARG A 240 17.08 -13.59 13.09
C ARG A 240 17.03 -12.17 13.63
N LEU A 241 15.84 -11.75 14.05
CA LEU A 241 15.69 -10.51 14.80
C LEU A 241 16.30 -10.67 16.20
N ASN A 242 16.90 -9.60 16.71
CA ASN A 242 17.43 -9.53 18.05
C ASN A 242 16.26 -9.37 19.05
N PRO A 243 16.01 -10.34 19.95
CA PRO A 243 14.87 -10.30 20.86
C PRO A 243 14.90 -9.11 21.81
N VAL A 244 16.10 -8.66 22.23
CA VAL A 244 16.26 -7.50 23.10
C VAL A 244 15.91 -6.21 22.36
N TRP A 245 16.19 -6.15 21.06
CA TRP A 245 15.78 -5.03 20.22
C TRP A 245 14.26 -5.06 19.97
N ILE A 246 13.69 -6.23 19.67
CA ILE A 246 12.23 -6.40 19.50
C ILE A 246 11.47 -5.91 20.72
N ALA A 247 11.89 -6.31 21.93
CA ALA A 247 11.25 -5.90 23.17
C ALA A 247 11.29 -4.37 23.36
N ARG A 248 12.42 -3.73 23.03
CA ARG A 248 12.57 -2.27 23.08
C ARG A 248 11.68 -1.56 22.06
N ALA A 249 11.65 -2.05 20.82
CA ALA A 249 10.80 -1.52 19.76
C ALA A 249 9.31 -1.63 20.11
N ALA A 250 8.88 -2.74 20.70
CA ALA A 250 7.50 -2.94 21.16
C ALA A 250 7.14 -1.96 22.29
N ALA A 251 8.02 -1.77 23.28
CA ALA A 251 7.80 -0.80 24.35
C ALA A 251 7.70 0.65 23.82
N ALA A 252 8.57 1.03 22.89
CA ALA A 252 8.53 2.34 22.24
C ALA A 252 7.25 2.54 21.40
N ALA A 253 6.81 1.50 20.67
CA ALA A 253 5.54 1.53 19.94
C ALA A 253 4.34 1.72 20.87
N GLN A 254 4.30 1.08 22.03
CA GLN A 254 3.23 1.28 23.02
C GLN A 254 3.21 2.68 23.62
N GLN A 255 4.38 3.28 23.88
CA GLN A 255 4.47 4.67 24.34
C GLN A 255 3.99 5.66 23.26
N ARG A 256 4.39 5.43 22.00
CA ARG A 256 3.99 6.25 20.85
C ARG A 256 2.50 6.12 20.52
N ALA A 257 1.92 4.92 20.58
CA ALA A 257 0.49 4.70 20.34
C ALA A 257 -0.42 5.54 21.27
N ARG A 258 0.06 5.91 22.47
CA ARG A 258 -0.63 6.84 23.38
C ARG A 258 -0.57 8.29 22.92
N GLN A 259 0.52 8.71 22.25
CA GLN A 259 0.69 10.07 21.72
C GLN A 259 -0.01 10.25 20.35
N TYR A 260 -0.08 9.21 19.52
CA TYR A 260 -0.67 9.29 18.16
C TYR A 260 -2.19 9.12 18.10
N HIS A 261 -2.85 8.69 19.17
CA HIS A 261 -4.31 8.72 19.26
C HIS A 261 -4.87 10.13 19.00
N GLN A 262 -4.14 11.18 19.41
CA GLN A 262 -4.48 12.58 19.12
C GLN A 262 -4.37 12.91 17.62
N VAL A 263 -3.31 12.47 16.94
CA VAL A 263 -3.12 12.74 15.50
C VAL A 263 -4.18 12.05 14.64
N ILE A 264 -4.54 10.80 14.96
CA ILE A 264 -5.62 10.08 14.25
C ILE A 264 -6.97 10.74 14.51
N GLN A 265 -7.24 11.20 15.74
CA GLN A 265 -8.44 11.98 16.07
C GLN A 265 -8.48 13.32 15.33
N ASP A 266 -7.33 13.98 15.15
CA ASP A 266 -7.21 15.22 14.40
C ASP A 266 -7.41 15.03 12.89
N MET A 267 -6.90 13.95 12.30
CA MET A 267 -7.17 13.61 10.89
C MET A 267 -8.67 13.32 10.68
N GLN A 268 -9.30 12.56 11.58
CA GLN A 268 -10.75 12.34 11.55
C GLN A 268 -11.57 13.61 11.80
N ARG A 269 -11.02 14.61 12.49
CA ARG A 269 -11.64 15.92 12.70
C ARG A 269 -11.55 16.78 11.43
N ILE A 270 -10.40 16.80 10.77
CA ILE A 270 -10.20 17.49 9.48
C ILE A 270 -11.08 16.88 8.40
N ASP A 271 -11.17 15.55 8.31
CA ASP A 271 -12.08 14.87 7.38
C ASP A 271 -13.54 15.27 7.64
N ARG A 272 -13.95 15.34 8.92
CA ARG A 272 -15.28 15.81 9.32
C ARG A 272 -15.51 17.29 9.01
N GLU A 273 -14.48 18.13 9.04
CA GLU A 273 -14.57 19.55 8.67
C GLU A 273 -14.65 19.73 7.14
N ILE A 274 -13.89 18.95 6.36
CA ILE A 274 -13.96 18.93 4.90
C ILE A 274 -15.32 18.42 4.44
N SER A 275 -15.84 17.34 5.03
CA SER A 275 -17.19 16.84 4.75
C SER A 275 -18.28 17.85 5.13
N ARG A 276 -18.16 18.56 6.26
CA ARG A 276 -19.13 19.57 6.69
C ARG A 276 -19.12 20.81 5.78
N ASN A 277 -17.95 21.37 5.48
CA ASN A 277 -17.83 22.51 4.57
C ASN A 277 -18.34 22.17 3.17
N ARG A 278 -18.09 20.94 2.68
CA ARG A 278 -18.55 20.53 1.34
C ARG A 278 -20.00 20.05 1.29
N ALA A 279 -20.60 19.61 2.40
CA ALA A 279 -22.04 19.37 2.47
C ALA A 279 -22.82 20.68 2.31
N GLN A 280 -22.33 21.78 2.89
CA GLN A 280 -22.86 23.12 2.66
C GLN A 280 -22.77 23.49 1.16
N THR A 281 -21.58 23.39 0.57
CA THR A 281 -21.36 23.69 -0.86
C THR A 281 -22.18 22.78 -1.81
N LYS A 282 -22.38 21.50 -1.47
CA LYS A 282 -23.18 20.58 -2.28
C LYS A 282 -24.69 20.88 -2.19
N SER A 283 -25.17 21.34 -1.03
CA SER A 283 -26.55 21.84 -0.88
C SER A 283 -26.79 23.04 -1.79
N ASP A 284 -25.85 23.98 -1.80
CA ASP A 284 -25.95 25.20 -2.61
C ASP A 284 -25.89 24.88 -4.12
N ILE A 285 -24.95 24.02 -4.54
CA ILE A 285 -24.85 23.56 -5.94
C ILE A 285 -26.11 22.81 -6.39
N GLN A 286 -26.70 21.97 -5.52
CA GLN A 286 -27.88 21.18 -5.86
C GLN A 286 -29.16 22.04 -5.91
N GLU A 287 -29.27 23.07 -5.08
CA GLU A 287 -30.37 24.06 -5.12
C GLU A 287 -30.26 24.94 -6.38
N GLU A 288 -29.06 25.33 -6.79
CA GLU A 288 -28.83 26.04 -8.07
C GLU A 288 -29.09 25.14 -9.29
N PHE A 289 -28.71 23.86 -9.23
CA PHE A 289 -29.03 22.89 -10.29
C PHE A 289 -30.55 22.64 -10.41
N TYR A 290 -31.26 22.66 -9.28
CA TYR A 290 -32.73 22.55 -9.25
C TYR A 290 -33.39 23.77 -9.91
N LYS A 291 -32.94 24.99 -9.57
CA LYS A 291 -33.40 26.26 -10.19
C LYS A 291 -33.29 26.24 -11.72
N VAL A 292 -32.15 25.79 -12.25
CA VAL A 292 -31.91 25.69 -13.71
C VAL A 292 -32.82 24.66 -14.37
N ILE A 293 -33.03 23.49 -13.75
CA ILE A 293 -33.89 22.43 -14.31
C ILE A 293 -35.37 22.80 -14.27
N THR A 294 -35.81 23.52 -13.23
CA THR A 294 -37.21 23.96 -13.09
C THR A 294 -37.51 25.29 -13.79
N GLU A 295 -36.51 25.91 -14.43
CA GLU A 295 -36.60 27.24 -15.05
C GLU A 295 -37.11 28.31 -14.07
N GLN A 296 -36.59 28.30 -12.83
CA GLN A 296 -36.98 29.23 -11.76
C GLN A 296 -35.78 29.98 -11.18
N ILE A 297 -36.02 31.22 -10.72
CA ILE A 297 -35.08 32.08 -10.01
C ILE A 297 -35.55 32.31 -8.57
N GLU A 298 -34.60 32.40 -7.63
CA GLU A 298 -34.88 32.89 -6.27
C GLU A 298 -34.72 34.41 -6.24
N THR A 299 -35.75 35.11 -5.79
CA THR A 299 -35.79 36.56 -5.69
C THR A 299 -35.95 37.00 -4.24
N TYR A 300 -35.38 38.16 -3.92
CA TYR A 300 -35.41 38.77 -2.60
C TYR A 300 -35.94 40.21 -2.68
N ASP A 301 -36.99 40.49 -1.90
CA ASP A 301 -37.52 41.84 -1.71
C ASP A 301 -36.85 42.49 -0.49
N SER A 302 -36.03 43.51 -0.72
CA SER A 302 -35.32 44.24 0.33
C SER A 302 -36.25 45.03 1.27
N THR A 303 -37.49 45.30 0.85
CA THR A 303 -38.45 46.09 1.64
C THR A 303 -39.22 45.23 2.63
N THR A 304 -39.59 44.01 2.24
CA THR A 304 -40.37 43.08 3.07
C THR A 304 -39.51 41.98 3.69
N GLY A 305 -38.27 41.79 3.22
CA GLY A 305 -37.37 40.72 3.65
C GLY A 305 -37.77 39.33 3.15
N SER A 306 -38.76 39.25 2.25
CA SER A 306 -39.32 37.99 1.76
C SER A 306 -38.53 37.41 0.58
N LYS A 307 -38.51 36.07 0.49
CA LYS A 307 -37.89 35.29 -0.59
C LYS A 307 -38.93 34.50 -1.36
N GLN A 308 -38.83 34.50 -2.68
CA GLN A 308 -39.79 33.81 -3.54
C GLN A 308 -39.14 33.20 -4.79
N TYR A 309 -39.72 32.09 -5.26
CA TYR A 309 -39.35 31.45 -6.52
C TYR A 309 -40.24 31.97 -7.66
N LEU A 310 -39.64 32.52 -8.70
CA LEU A 310 -40.32 33.06 -9.88
C LEU A 310 -39.75 32.40 -11.16
N PRO A 311 -40.46 32.39 -12.30
CA PRO A 311 -39.91 31.95 -13.58
C PRO A 311 -38.60 32.67 -13.95
N MET A 312 -37.69 31.96 -14.62
CA MET A 312 -36.34 32.42 -14.93
C MET A 312 -36.34 33.54 -15.98
N TYR A 313 -36.09 34.76 -15.51
CA TYR A 313 -35.90 35.97 -16.31
C TYR A 313 -34.79 36.83 -15.70
N ASN A 314 -34.07 37.61 -16.52
CA ASN A 314 -32.92 38.39 -16.04
C ASN A 314 -33.29 39.56 -15.10
N HIS A 315 -34.54 40.01 -15.12
CA HIS A 315 -35.04 41.12 -14.31
C HIS A 315 -36.43 40.79 -13.75
N ALA A 316 -36.62 41.02 -12.45
CA ALA A 316 -37.89 40.80 -11.75
C ALA A 316 -38.29 42.02 -10.91
N TYR A 317 -39.57 42.37 -10.91
CA TYR A 317 -40.14 43.51 -10.20
C TYR A 317 -41.44 43.11 -9.49
N THR A 318 -41.78 43.77 -8.39
CA THR A 318 -43.05 43.60 -7.67
C THR A 318 -43.60 44.93 -7.17
N ASP A 319 -44.91 45.02 -7.04
CA ASP A 319 -45.62 46.12 -6.36
C ASP A 319 -45.83 45.86 -4.85
N GLY A 320 -45.50 44.66 -4.37
CA GLY A 320 -45.72 44.24 -2.98
C GLY A 320 -47.15 43.81 -2.64
N GLN A 321 -48.04 43.75 -3.63
CA GLN A 321 -49.46 43.35 -3.48
C GLN A 321 -49.72 41.95 -4.06
N GLY A 322 -48.68 41.29 -4.55
CA GLY A 322 -48.73 39.95 -5.14
C GLY A 322 -48.62 39.94 -6.67
N ASN A 323 -48.40 41.09 -7.31
CA ASN A 323 -48.13 41.15 -8.74
C ASN A 323 -46.62 41.14 -9.02
N TYR A 324 -46.22 40.48 -10.11
CA TYR A 324 -44.83 40.37 -10.56
C TYR A 324 -44.70 40.69 -12.04
N PHE A 325 -43.62 41.36 -12.40
CA PHE A 325 -43.25 41.66 -13.77
C PHE A 325 -41.84 41.16 -14.05
N LEU A 326 -41.69 40.36 -15.12
CA LEU A 326 -40.47 39.62 -15.45
C LEU A 326 -40.02 39.92 -16.88
N ARG A 327 -38.72 40.15 -17.11
CA ARG A 327 -38.16 40.41 -18.45
C ARG A 327 -36.68 40.05 -18.58
N ASP A 328 -36.23 39.80 -19.81
CA ASP A 328 -34.84 39.41 -20.09
C ASP A 328 -33.89 40.55 -20.47
N TYR A 329 -34.43 41.71 -20.87
CA TYR A 329 -33.64 42.86 -21.33
C TYR A 329 -34.00 44.12 -20.53
N ASP A 330 -33.02 44.97 -20.25
CA ASP A 330 -33.19 46.29 -19.61
C ASP A 330 -32.95 47.38 -20.66
N ASP A 331 -34.01 47.83 -21.31
CA ASP A 331 -33.95 48.88 -22.36
C ASP A 331 -34.08 50.30 -21.78
N GLY A 332 -33.99 50.45 -20.45
CA GLY A 332 -34.17 51.73 -19.77
C GLY A 332 -35.61 52.25 -19.77
N THR A 333 -36.56 51.53 -20.38
CA THR A 333 -37.98 51.82 -20.26
C THR A 333 -38.55 51.06 -19.06
N VAL A 334 -39.26 51.76 -18.19
CA VAL A 334 -40.09 51.15 -17.15
C VAL A 334 -41.51 51.07 -17.71
N PRO A 335 -42.15 49.88 -17.77
CA PRO A 335 -43.41 49.68 -18.49
C PRO A 335 -44.64 50.12 -17.67
N PHE A 336 -44.55 51.24 -16.93
CA PHE A 336 -45.56 51.61 -15.95
C PHE A 336 -45.93 53.09 -16.04
N GLU A 337 -47.23 53.39 -16.07
CA GLU A 337 -47.76 54.77 -15.96
C GLU A 337 -47.42 55.42 -14.61
N ASN A 338 -47.19 54.61 -13.55
CA ASN A 338 -46.75 55.04 -12.22
C ASN A 338 -45.49 54.25 -11.77
N ALA A 339 -44.32 54.65 -12.25
CA ALA A 339 -43.04 53.98 -11.94
C ALA A 339 -42.66 53.94 -10.45
N SER A 340 -43.31 54.73 -9.59
CA SER A 340 -43.04 54.79 -8.14
C SER A 340 -43.59 53.62 -7.33
N GLU A 341 -44.49 52.82 -7.87
CA GLU A 341 -45.15 51.72 -7.13
C GLU A 341 -44.42 50.37 -7.29
N TRP A 342 -43.59 50.22 -8.33
CA TRP A 342 -42.90 48.98 -8.66
C TRP A 342 -41.44 49.03 -8.22
N ARG A 343 -41.00 48.01 -7.48
CA ARG A 343 -39.62 47.89 -7.00
C ARG A 343 -38.93 46.66 -7.57
N LYS A 344 -37.65 46.81 -7.89
CA LYS A 344 -36.81 45.75 -8.45
C LYS A 344 -36.44 44.75 -7.35
N LEU A 345 -36.67 43.47 -7.62
CA LEU A 345 -36.24 42.38 -6.76
C LEU A 345 -34.76 42.07 -7.02
N LYS A 346 -34.04 41.68 -5.96
CA LYS A 346 -32.68 41.16 -6.09
C LYS A 346 -32.75 39.68 -6.44
N ILE A 347 -32.19 39.28 -7.58
CA ILE A 347 -32.00 37.86 -7.90
C ILE A 347 -30.87 37.33 -7.03
N VAL A 348 -31.12 36.23 -6.31
CA VAL A 348 -30.16 35.62 -5.40
C VAL A 348 -29.42 34.53 -6.16
N ASN A 349 -28.16 34.82 -6.51
CA ASN A 349 -27.18 33.84 -6.94
C ASN A 349 -26.31 33.47 -5.74
N ARG A 350 -26.28 32.20 -5.35
CA ARG A 350 -25.50 31.75 -4.17
C ARG A 350 -24.08 31.29 -4.53
N ASN A 351 -23.71 31.37 -5.81
CA ASN A 351 -22.36 31.04 -6.32
C ASN A 351 -21.47 32.29 -6.54
N GLU A 352 -21.96 33.48 -6.22
CA GLU A 352 -21.23 34.77 -6.19
C GLU A 352 -21.12 35.28 -4.76
#